data_AF-A0A1B8BA38-F1
#
_entry.id   AF-A0A1B8BA38-F1
#
_cell.length_a   1.000
_cell.length_b   1.000
_cell.length_c   1.000
_cell.angle_alpha   90.00
_cell.angle_beta   90.00
_cell.angle_gamma   90.00
#
_symmetry.space_group_name_H-M   'P 1'
#
loop_
_entity.id
_entity.type
_entity.pdbx_description
1 polymer ?
#
loop_
_entity_poly.entity_id
_entity_poly.type
_entity_poly.pdbx_seq_one_letter_code
_entity_poly.pdbx_strand_id
1 'polypeptide(L)'
;MIVAGLAPAILGDLADKVGRRIVYIFMMTTYCTANIGLALQSDWSALFVLRMLQSAGSAATIALGYGIVSDIAPPSERGSFVSIMVLGPNIATAVGPIIGAALSSYLSWRWIFLFLAILSGTCLLMLTMFLPETARSIVGDGSGRVSGLRRTVLSYLQNSIRSFSNEKSEGYRNEPIASNEESTGSILRSLNPLDSLKLLWAKDTVLITLIFGIFYMNLSALQASTSTLFISVYGVSGLQLGLIYLPSGIGSCLGAYGAARKHDIHIDVRAGDDLDSFPIEKARFRSTWYLIGVGTISLIGYGWSMHFQVHMAVPLVLHFLIGFSTAIIFNMSGTLLVDIHPKSPSSAQAANSIVRAFLAGGSTALVQIFIDAMGVGWTFTIFGMAGLGCVLAAWLEWSCGQDWRARMRANGVER
;
A
#
# COMPACT_ATOMS: atom_id res chain seq x y z
N MET A 1 -12.94 -0.23 -6.01
CA MET A 1 -12.42 0.36 -4.76
C MET A 1 -12.97 -0.32 -3.52
N ILE A 2 -14.29 -0.57 -3.42
CA ILE A 2 -14.89 -1.26 -2.25
C ILE A 2 -14.22 -2.61 -1.95
N VAL A 3 -14.07 -3.48 -2.95
CA VAL A 3 -13.40 -4.79 -2.79
C VAL A 3 -11.93 -4.63 -2.36
N ALA A 4 -11.22 -3.65 -2.94
CA ALA A 4 -9.84 -3.33 -2.55
C ALA A 4 -9.72 -2.79 -1.11
N GLY A 5 -10.79 -2.22 -0.55
CA GLY A 5 -10.84 -1.76 0.84
C GLY A 5 -11.13 -2.89 1.83
N LEU A 6 -12.06 -3.79 1.49
CA LEU A 6 -12.48 -4.87 2.37
C LEU A 6 -11.53 -6.07 2.36
N ALA A 7 -10.95 -6.41 1.21
CA ALA A 7 -10.07 -7.58 1.08
C ALA A 7 -8.83 -7.52 2.01
N PRO A 8 -8.14 -6.38 2.20
CA PRO A 8 -7.03 -6.28 3.14
C PRO A 8 -7.41 -6.58 4.58
N ALA A 9 -8.63 -6.23 5.03
CA ALA A 9 -9.07 -6.50 6.41
C ALA A 9 -9.11 -8.00 6.71
N ILE A 10 -9.57 -8.80 5.74
CA ILE A 10 -9.64 -10.26 5.86
C ILE A 10 -8.25 -10.88 5.66
N LEU A 11 -7.54 -10.45 4.61
CA LEU A 11 -6.26 -11.04 4.23
C LEU A 11 -5.10 -10.62 5.14
N GLY A 12 -5.19 -9.47 5.79
CA GLY A 12 -4.21 -8.98 6.77
C GLY A 12 -4.21 -9.84 8.03
N ASP A 13 -5.37 -10.05 8.65
CA ASP A 13 -5.52 -10.94 9.82
C ASP A 13 -5.16 -12.40 9.45
N LEU A 14 -5.57 -12.86 8.26
CA LEU A 14 -5.19 -14.17 7.76
C LEU A 14 -3.66 -14.32 7.64
N ALA A 15 -2.95 -13.29 7.20
CA ALA A 15 -1.50 -13.35 7.05
C ALA A 15 -0.76 -13.35 8.38
N ASP A 16 -1.26 -12.63 9.39
CA ASP A 16 -0.68 -12.61 10.73
C ASP A 16 -0.81 -14.00 11.42
N LYS A 17 -1.87 -14.77 11.11
CA LYS A 17 -2.15 -16.10 11.69
C LYS A 17 -1.64 -17.30 10.88
N VAL A 18 -1.86 -17.32 9.56
CA VAL A 18 -1.57 -18.48 8.70
C VAL A 18 -0.14 -18.43 8.12
N GLY A 19 0.41 -17.23 8.00
CA GLY A 19 1.73 -16.95 7.42
C GLY A 19 1.64 -16.04 6.21
N ARG A 20 2.57 -15.10 6.10
CA ARG A 20 2.57 -14.04 5.08
C ARG A 20 2.81 -14.62 3.69
N ARG A 21 3.66 -15.64 3.58
CA ARG A 21 4.01 -16.25 2.29
C ARG A 21 2.81 -16.91 1.61
N ILE A 22 2.04 -17.69 2.37
CA ILE A 22 0.87 -18.41 1.85
C ILE A 22 -0.16 -17.42 1.31
N VAL A 23 -0.41 -16.34 2.07
CA VAL A 23 -1.35 -15.29 1.65
C VAL A 23 -0.86 -14.58 0.39
N TYR A 24 0.43 -14.25 0.28
CA TYR A 24 1.00 -13.68 -0.95
C TYR A 24 0.81 -14.58 -2.17
N ILE A 25 1.08 -15.88 -2.05
CA ILE A 25 0.91 -16.86 -3.13
C ILE A 25 -0.56 -16.95 -3.55
N PHE A 26 -1.48 -17.06 -2.58
CA PHE A 26 -2.92 -17.12 -2.84
C PHE A 26 -3.42 -15.87 -3.59
N MET A 27 -3.01 -14.70 -3.12
CA MET A 27 -3.36 -13.41 -3.71
C MET A 27 -2.85 -13.27 -5.15
N MET A 28 -1.56 -13.54 -5.37
CA MET A 28 -0.95 -13.44 -6.70
C MET A 28 -1.53 -14.48 -7.68
N THR A 29 -1.86 -15.68 -7.20
CA THR A 29 -2.55 -16.69 -8.02
C THR A 29 -3.95 -16.21 -8.41
N THR A 30 -4.70 -15.63 -7.47
CA THR A 30 -6.03 -15.05 -7.72
C THR A 30 -5.95 -13.88 -8.72
N TYR A 31 -4.94 -13.03 -8.60
CA TYR A 31 -4.71 -11.93 -9.53
C TYR A 31 -4.35 -12.42 -10.94
N CYS A 32 -3.43 -13.39 -11.05
CA CYS A 32 -3.02 -13.98 -12.33
C CYS A 32 -4.19 -14.66 -13.06
N THR A 33 -4.94 -15.51 -12.35
CA THR A 33 -6.12 -16.20 -12.91
C THR A 33 -7.21 -15.22 -13.32
N ALA A 34 -7.47 -14.17 -12.53
CA ALA A 34 -8.42 -13.13 -12.91
C ALA A 34 -8.00 -12.36 -14.18
N ASN A 35 -6.71 -12.07 -14.37
CA ASN A 35 -6.20 -11.42 -15.59
C ASN A 35 -6.37 -12.31 -16.84
N ILE A 36 -6.09 -13.60 -16.73
CA ILE A 36 -6.30 -14.56 -17.82
C ILE A 36 -7.80 -14.60 -18.18
N GLY A 37 -8.67 -14.66 -17.17
CA GLY A 37 -10.11 -14.59 -17.36
C GLY A 37 -10.52 -13.31 -18.11
N LEU A 38 -10.06 -12.14 -17.65
CA LEU A 38 -10.39 -10.82 -18.24
C LEU A 38 -9.97 -10.71 -19.71
N ALA A 39 -8.84 -11.32 -20.09
CA ALA A 39 -8.37 -11.30 -21.47
C ALA A 39 -9.28 -12.07 -22.43
N LEU A 40 -9.95 -13.13 -21.93
CA LEU A 40 -10.80 -14.02 -22.72
C LEU A 40 -12.28 -13.62 -22.70
N GLN A 41 -12.69 -12.71 -21.82
CA GLN A 41 -14.10 -12.32 -21.70
C GLN A 41 -14.57 -11.41 -22.82
N SER A 42 -15.85 -11.60 -23.17
CA SER A 42 -16.61 -10.71 -24.06
C SER A 42 -17.88 -10.18 -23.38
N ASP A 43 -18.32 -10.80 -22.27
CA ASP A 43 -19.51 -10.38 -21.53
C ASP A 43 -19.20 -9.30 -20.50
N TRP A 44 -20.05 -8.27 -20.45
CA TRP A 44 -19.90 -7.15 -19.51
C TRP A 44 -19.98 -7.60 -18.04
N SER A 45 -20.94 -8.48 -17.70
CA SER A 45 -21.11 -8.97 -16.33
C SER A 45 -19.90 -9.81 -15.89
N ALA A 46 -19.36 -10.65 -16.77
CA ALA A 46 -18.17 -11.43 -16.48
C ALA A 46 -16.94 -10.53 -16.31
N LEU A 47 -16.79 -9.50 -17.14
CA LEU A 47 -15.75 -8.47 -16.99
C LEU A 47 -15.85 -7.77 -15.63
N PHE A 48 -17.05 -7.38 -15.22
CA PHE A 48 -17.27 -6.70 -13.94
C PHE A 48 -16.88 -7.58 -12.74
N VAL A 49 -17.34 -8.84 -12.71
CA VAL A 49 -17.02 -9.78 -11.64
C VAL A 49 -15.52 -10.10 -11.59
N LEU A 50 -14.89 -10.33 -12.74
CA LEU A 50 -13.46 -10.61 -12.78
C LEU A 50 -12.61 -9.39 -12.41
N ARG A 51 -13.05 -8.15 -12.68
CA ARG A 51 -12.39 -6.93 -12.16
C ARG A 51 -12.46 -6.85 -10.64
N MET A 52 -13.57 -7.28 -10.05
CA MET A 52 -13.69 -7.38 -8.59
C MET A 52 -12.72 -8.43 -8.03
N LEU A 53 -12.63 -9.61 -8.66
CA LEU A 53 -11.69 -10.67 -8.26
C LEU A 53 -10.23 -10.24 -8.41
N GLN A 54 -9.89 -9.61 -9.54
CA GLN A 54 -8.58 -9.01 -9.80
C GLN A 54 -8.23 -7.97 -8.71
N SER A 55 -9.20 -7.13 -8.34
CA SER A 55 -9.02 -6.14 -7.27
C SER A 55 -8.80 -6.79 -5.90
N ALA A 56 -9.45 -7.91 -5.59
CA ALA A 56 -9.24 -8.64 -4.35
C ALA A 56 -7.83 -9.24 -4.28
N GLY A 57 -7.35 -9.81 -5.40
CA GLY A 57 -6.03 -10.43 -5.50
C GLY A 57 -4.86 -9.47 -5.33
N SER A 58 -5.02 -8.17 -5.59
CA SER A 58 -3.94 -7.18 -5.43
C SER A 58 -4.01 -6.37 -4.13
N ALA A 59 -5.15 -6.36 -3.44
CA ALA A 59 -5.48 -5.36 -2.42
C ALA A 59 -4.54 -5.33 -1.22
N ALA A 60 -4.21 -6.50 -0.65
CA ALA A 60 -3.44 -6.59 0.59
C ALA A 60 -1.91 -6.56 0.39
N THR A 61 -1.41 -6.48 -0.86
CA THR A 61 0.03 -6.57 -1.18
C THR A 61 0.85 -5.52 -0.43
N ILE A 62 0.31 -4.30 -0.31
CA ILE A 62 0.94 -3.21 0.44
C ILE A 62 0.88 -3.49 1.95
N ALA A 63 -0.27 -3.90 2.48
CA ALA A 63 -0.44 -4.18 3.91
C ALA A 63 0.50 -5.29 4.40
N LEU A 64 0.63 -6.36 3.61
CA LEU A 64 1.56 -7.45 3.90
C LEU A 64 3.01 -6.99 3.80
N GLY A 65 3.33 -6.11 2.85
CA GLY A 65 4.68 -5.56 2.69
C GLY A 65 5.11 -4.76 3.91
N TYR A 66 4.23 -3.92 4.44
CA TYR A 66 4.47 -3.19 5.70
C TYR A 66 4.76 -4.15 6.86
N GLY A 67 4.02 -5.26 6.95
CA GLY A 67 4.28 -6.25 7.99
C GLY A 67 5.60 -7.01 7.79
N ILE A 68 6.00 -7.34 6.55
CA ILE A 68 7.35 -7.89 6.27
C ILE A 68 8.44 -6.92 6.71
N VAL A 69 8.29 -5.63 6.37
CA VAL A 69 9.27 -4.60 6.78
C VAL A 69 9.31 -4.46 8.30
N SER A 70 8.17 -4.53 8.98
CA SER A 70 8.13 -4.53 10.46
C SER A 70 8.83 -5.75 11.07
N ASP A 71 8.73 -6.91 10.40
CA ASP A 71 9.33 -8.15 10.89
C ASP A 71 10.85 -8.19 10.68
N ILE A 72 11.39 -7.53 9.65
CA ILE A 72 12.82 -7.57 9.30
C ILE A 72 13.59 -6.33 9.79
N ALA A 73 13.00 -5.13 9.71
CA ALA A 73 13.71 -3.88 9.94
C ALA A 73 13.60 -3.40 11.40
N PRO A 74 14.72 -2.96 12.02
CA PRO A 74 14.67 -2.27 13.30
C PRO A 74 13.94 -0.93 13.18
N PRO A 75 13.33 -0.40 14.25
CA PRO A 75 12.57 0.86 14.20
C PRO A 75 13.34 2.07 13.66
N SER A 76 14.66 2.13 13.86
CA SER A 76 15.53 3.22 13.38
C SER A 76 15.63 3.30 11.86
N GLU A 77 15.71 2.16 11.18
CA GLU A 77 15.87 2.05 9.72
C GLU A 77 14.56 1.75 8.99
N ARG A 78 13.48 1.48 9.74
CA ARG A 78 12.18 1.08 9.19
C ARG A 78 11.63 2.06 8.16
N GLY A 79 11.82 3.36 8.38
CA GLY A 79 11.38 4.40 7.43
C GLY A 79 12.04 4.25 6.05
N SER A 80 13.34 3.91 6.03
CA SER A 80 14.09 3.67 4.79
C SER A 80 13.58 2.43 4.06
N PHE A 81 13.41 1.29 4.75
CA PHE A 81 12.85 0.09 4.13
C PHE A 81 11.42 0.29 3.60
N VAL A 82 10.55 0.96 4.37
CA VAL A 82 9.20 1.31 3.91
C VAL A 82 9.26 2.21 2.67
N SER A 83 10.18 3.17 2.61
CA SER A 83 10.29 4.07 1.47
C SER A 83 10.72 3.37 0.18
N ILE A 84 11.64 2.41 0.27
CA ILE A 84 12.06 1.56 -0.86
C ILE A 84 10.88 0.70 -1.32
N MET A 85 10.11 0.14 -0.38
CA MET A 85 8.91 -0.63 -0.71
C MET A 85 7.86 0.22 -1.44
N VAL A 86 7.61 1.46 -0.99
CA VAL A 86 6.63 2.38 -1.59
C VAL A 86 7.11 2.96 -2.93
N LEU A 87 8.42 2.97 -3.20
CA LEU A 87 8.98 3.39 -4.48
C LEU A 87 8.46 2.55 -5.65
N GLY A 88 8.27 1.23 -5.45
CA GLY A 88 7.76 0.32 -6.49
C GLY A 88 6.39 0.74 -7.05
N PRO A 89 5.35 0.87 -6.22
CA PRO A 89 4.05 1.39 -6.65
C PRO A 89 4.11 2.78 -7.31
N ASN A 90 5.01 3.65 -6.87
CA ASN A 90 5.17 4.99 -7.46
C ASN A 90 5.83 4.94 -8.85
N ILE A 91 6.75 4.01 -9.09
CA ILE A 91 7.27 3.75 -10.44
C ILE A 91 6.16 3.19 -11.32
N ALA A 92 5.32 2.30 -10.77
CA ALA A 92 4.20 1.72 -11.50
C ALA A 92 3.17 2.78 -11.93
N THR A 93 2.93 3.83 -11.14
CA THR A 93 2.03 4.93 -11.54
C THR A 93 2.64 5.82 -12.63
N ALA A 94 3.97 5.89 -12.73
CA ALA A 94 4.68 6.59 -13.80
C ALA A 94 4.65 5.81 -15.12
N VAL A 95 5.02 4.52 -15.05
CA VAL A 95 5.29 3.69 -16.23
C VAL A 95 4.03 2.98 -16.74
N GLY A 96 3.10 2.64 -15.83
CA GLY A 96 1.88 1.89 -16.14
C GLY A 96 1.02 2.54 -17.22
N PRO A 97 0.66 3.84 -17.11
CA PRO A 97 -0.14 4.51 -18.14
C PRO A 97 0.54 4.57 -19.51
N ILE A 98 1.87 4.64 -19.55
CA ILE A 98 2.63 4.67 -20.81
C ILE A 98 2.54 3.31 -21.51
N ILE A 99 2.81 2.23 -20.79
CA ILE A 99 2.69 0.86 -21.31
C ILE A 99 1.23 0.57 -21.69
N GLY A 100 0.27 0.95 -20.83
CA GLY A 100 -1.16 0.76 -21.08
C GLY A 100 -1.64 1.52 -22.32
N ALA A 101 -1.23 2.78 -22.48
CA ALA A 101 -1.55 3.58 -23.66
C ALA A 101 -0.93 2.98 -24.94
N ALA A 102 0.33 2.53 -24.88
CA ALA A 102 0.99 1.88 -26.01
C ALA A 102 0.29 0.56 -26.41
N LEU A 103 0.02 -0.33 -25.45
CA LEU A 103 -0.67 -1.59 -25.70
C LEU A 103 -2.10 -1.37 -26.25
N SER A 104 -2.82 -0.39 -25.71
CA SER A 104 -4.18 -0.09 -26.19
C SER A 104 -4.21 0.58 -27.56
N SER A 105 -3.17 1.35 -27.92
CA SER A 105 -3.14 2.09 -29.19
C SER A 105 -2.68 1.23 -30.37
N TYR A 106 -1.70 0.33 -30.15
CA TYR A 106 -1.13 -0.49 -31.23
C TYR A 106 -1.72 -1.88 -31.35
N LEU A 107 -2.24 -2.44 -30.25
CA LEU A 107 -2.81 -3.78 -30.23
C LEU A 107 -4.32 -3.70 -29.94
N SER A 108 -4.71 -4.09 -28.73
CA SER A 108 -6.09 -4.11 -28.26
C SER A 108 -6.09 -4.03 -26.74
N TRP A 109 -7.17 -3.54 -26.14
CA TRP A 109 -7.32 -3.46 -24.68
C TRP A 109 -7.11 -4.82 -23.98
N ARG A 110 -7.38 -5.94 -24.67
CA ARG A 110 -7.16 -7.30 -24.15
C ARG A 110 -5.69 -7.57 -23.81
N TRP A 111 -4.76 -6.98 -24.55
CA TRP A 111 -3.33 -7.14 -24.32
C TRP A 111 -2.86 -6.51 -23.02
N ILE A 112 -3.60 -5.54 -22.47
CA ILE A 112 -3.33 -5.00 -21.13
C ILE A 112 -3.45 -6.12 -20.09
N PHE A 113 -4.50 -6.94 -20.19
CA PHE A 113 -4.72 -8.05 -19.25
C PHE A 113 -3.74 -9.20 -19.46
N LEU A 114 -3.42 -9.55 -20.72
CA LEU A 114 -2.41 -10.57 -21.00
C LEU A 114 -1.02 -10.16 -20.48
N PHE A 115 -0.64 -8.89 -20.68
CA PHE A 115 0.60 -8.35 -20.13
C PHE A 115 0.63 -8.44 -18.59
N LEU A 116 -0.46 -8.06 -17.93
CA LEU A 116 -0.57 -8.18 -16.47
C LEU A 116 -0.57 -9.64 -16.00
N ALA A 117 -1.13 -10.58 -16.76
CA ALA A 117 -1.07 -12.01 -16.47
C ALA A 117 0.37 -12.53 -16.54
N ILE A 118 1.12 -12.16 -17.58
CA ILE A 118 2.54 -12.54 -17.72
C ILE A 118 3.35 -11.97 -16.55
N LEU A 119 3.20 -10.67 -16.26
CA LEU A 119 3.94 -10.00 -15.19
C LEU A 119 3.60 -10.57 -13.80
N SER A 120 2.32 -10.85 -13.54
CA SER A 120 1.93 -11.47 -12.27
C SER A 120 2.34 -12.93 -12.17
N GLY A 121 2.35 -13.68 -13.27
CA GLY A 121 2.87 -15.03 -13.34
C GLY A 121 4.38 -15.09 -13.06
N THR A 122 5.17 -14.17 -13.60
CA THR A 122 6.61 -14.08 -13.30
C THR A 122 6.86 -13.65 -11.86
N CYS A 123 6.09 -12.70 -11.32
CA CYS A 123 6.15 -12.36 -9.89
C CYS A 123 5.76 -13.53 -8.99
N LEU A 124 4.72 -14.30 -9.34
CA LEU A 124 4.32 -15.50 -8.60
C LEU A 124 5.43 -16.55 -8.60
N LEU A 125 6.08 -16.77 -9.74
CA LEU A 125 7.23 -17.66 -9.84
C LEU A 125 8.36 -17.18 -8.92
N MET A 126 8.72 -15.90 -8.97
CA MET A 126 9.76 -15.33 -8.10
C MET A 126 9.40 -15.44 -6.61
N LEU A 127 8.15 -15.18 -6.23
CA LEU A 127 7.68 -15.31 -4.85
C LEU A 127 7.80 -16.76 -4.34
N THR A 128 7.39 -17.74 -5.15
CA THR A 128 7.50 -19.15 -4.77
C THR A 128 8.96 -19.61 -4.67
N MET A 129 9.84 -19.07 -5.51
CA MET A 129 11.26 -19.43 -5.58
C MET A 129 12.15 -18.72 -4.54
N PHE A 130 11.83 -17.50 -4.11
CA PHE A 130 12.75 -16.71 -3.29
C PHE A 130 12.20 -16.26 -1.94
N LEU A 131 10.89 -16.03 -1.79
CA LEU A 131 10.34 -15.45 -0.55
C LEU A 131 10.22 -16.53 0.54
N PRO A 132 11.01 -16.49 1.64
CA PRO A 132 10.79 -17.34 2.79
C PRO A 132 9.61 -16.84 3.63
N GLU A 133 9.13 -17.67 4.56
CA GLU A 133 8.15 -17.21 5.55
C GLU A 133 8.80 -16.19 6.51
N THR A 134 8.12 -15.07 6.75
CA THR A 134 8.65 -13.93 7.51
C THR A 134 7.85 -13.62 8.76
N ALA A 135 6.66 -14.22 8.94
CA ALA A 135 5.84 -14.00 10.13
C ALA A 135 6.57 -14.45 11.40
N ARG A 136 6.92 -13.50 12.29
CA ARG A 136 7.61 -13.79 13.57
C ARG A 136 6.80 -14.72 14.49
N SER A 137 5.47 -14.68 14.41
CA SER A 137 4.58 -15.59 15.16
C SER A 137 4.76 -17.06 14.81
N ILE A 138 5.20 -17.37 13.58
CA ILE A 138 5.36 -18.73 13.05
C ILE A 138 6.82 -19.15 13.06
N VAL A 139 7.73 -18.23 12.71
CA VAL A 139 9.14 -18.54 12.45
C VAL A 139 10.04 -18.20 13.65
N GLY A 140 9.57 -17.37 14.59
CA GLY A 140 10.38 -16.88 15.71
C GLY A 140 11.65 -16.19 15.19
N ASP A 141 12.81 -16.64 15.70
CA ASP A 141 14.14 -16.15 15.31
C ASP A 141 14.69 -16.76 14.00
N GLY A 142 13.88 -17.51 13.24
CA GLY A 142 14.35 -18.19 12.02
C GLY A 142 15.04 -19.54 12.25
N SER A 143 15.15 -19.98 13.51
CA SER A 143 15.76 -21.25 13.91
C SER A 143 14.84 -22.47 13.78
N GLY A 144 13.53 -22.25 13.66
CA GLY A 144 12.53 -23.32 13.54
C GLY A 144 12.44 -23.93 12.13
N ARG A 145 12.25 -25.25 12.03
CA ARG A 145 12.00 -25.94 10.75
C ARG A 145 10.53 -25.81 10.35
N VAL A 146 10.21 -24.86 9.47
CA VAL A 146 8.87 -24.72 8.87
C VAL A 146 8.60 -25.86 7.87
N SER A 147 7.35 -26.31 7.70
CA SER A 147 6.98 -27.41 6.78
C SER A 147 6.03 -26.96 5.65
N GLY A 148 6.05 -27.68 4.52
CA GLY A 148 5.07 -27.54 3.42
C GLY A 148 5.19 -26.26 2.57
N LEU A 149 4.04 -25.66 2.21
CA LEU A 149 3.91 -24.41 1.45
C LEU A 149 4.51 -23.17 2.15
N ARG A 150 5.12 -23.34 3.33
CA ARG A 150 5.89 -22.30 4.03
C ARG A 150 7.38 -22.31 3.69
N ARG A 151 7.89 -23.39 3.07
CA ARG A 151 9.28 -23.49 2.59
C ARG A 151 9.44 -23.03 1.15
N THR A 152 10.50 -22.26 0.91
CA THR A 152 10.90 -21.81 -0.42
C THR A 152 11.16 -23.00 -1.35
N VAL A 153 10.72 -22.96 -2.61
CA VAL A 153 10.96 -24.05 -3.58
C VAL A 153 12.47 -24.30 -3.74
N LEU A 154 13.28 -23.24 -3.71
CA LEU A 154 14.73 -23.33 -3.72
C LEU A 154 15.29 -24.14 -2.54
N SER A 155 14.69 -24.04 -1.35
CA SER A 155 15.10 -24.83 -0.19
C SER A 155 14.76 -26.31 -0.32
N TYR A 156 13.67 -26.64 -1.03
CA TYR A 156 13.35 -28.03 -1.38
C TYR A 156 14.34 -28.58 -2.41
N LEU A 157 14.67 -27.80 -3.44
CA LEU A 157 15.65 -28.18 -4.46
C LEU A 157 17.05 -28.34 -3.86
N GLN A 158 17.49 -27.41 -3.01
CA GLN A 158 18.78 -27.49 -2.31
C GLN A 158 18.84 -28.66 -1.32
N ASN A 159 17.74 -28.98 -0.62
CA ASN A 159 17.68 -30.16 0.24
C ASN A 159 17.64 -31.46 -0.55
N SER A 160 17.03 -31.50 -1.74
CA SER A 160 17.07 -32.68 -2.62
C SER A 160 18.50 -32.93 -3.15
N ILE A 161 19.24 -31.86 -3.42
CA ILE A 161 20.66 -31.93 -3.83
C ILE A 161 21.57 -32.30 -2.64
N ARG A 162 21.34 -31.73 -1.45
CA ARG A 162 22.06 -32.10 -0.21
C ARG A 162 21.72 -33.51 0.26
N SER A 163 20.48 -33.98 0.09
CA SER A 163 20.06 -35.35 0.41
C SER A 163 20.78 -36.39 -0.46
N PHE A 164 21.13 -36.04 -1.71
CA PHE A 164 21.98 -36.88 -2.56
C PHE A 164 23.46 -36.86 -2.13
N SER A 165 23.91 -35.79 -1.46
CA SER A 165 25.30 -35.64 -0.99
C SER A 165 25.52 -36.12 0.44
N ASN A 166 24.48 -36.27 1.27
CA ASN A 166 24.56 -36.58 2.70
C ASN A 166 24.09 -38.00 3.07
N GLU A 167 24.12 -38.96 2.15
CA GLU A 167 23.90 -40.39 2.46
C GLU A 167 24.99 -41.01 3.38
N LYS A 168 25.84 -40.18 4.01
CA LYS A 168 26.99 -40.60 4.82
C LYS A 168 27.20 -39.86 6.15
N SER A 169 26.20 -39.20 6.72
CA SER A 169 26.34 -38.70 8.11
C SER A 169 25.06 -38.88 8.91
N GLU A 170 25.12 -39.90 9.75
CA GLU A 170 24.17 -40.29 10.77
C GLU A 170 23.87 -39.19 11.79
N GLY A 171 22.67 -39.27 12.37
CA GLY A 171 22.54 -39.33 13.83
C GLY A 171 22.55 -38.00 14.58
N TYR A 172 21.51 -37.18 14.43
CA TYR A 172 21.13 -36.24 15.51
C TYR A 172 19.61 -36.14 15.70
N ARG A 173 19.17 -36.72 16.83
CA ARG A 173 17.97 -36.48 17.64
C ARG A 173 16.68 -36.12 16.90
N ASN A 174 15.84 -37.14 16.73
CA ASN A 174 14.40 -37.00 16.54
C ASN A 174 13.76 -36.63 17.89
N GLU A 175 13.57 -35.34 18.17
CA GLU A 175 12.52 -34.94 19.10
C GLU A 175 11.24 -34.71 18.29
N PRO A 176 10.13 -35.40 18.61
CA PRO A 176 8.86 -35.16 17.94
C PRO A 176 8.37 -33.77 18.37
N ILE A 177 8.39 -32.82 17.45
CA ILE A 177 7.74 -31.52 17.69
C ILE A 177 6.24 -31.81 17.76
N ALA A 178 5.63 -31.44 18.89
CA ALA A 178 4.20 -31.43 19.09
C ALA A 178 3.54 -30.73 17.90
N SER A 179 2.81 -31.50 17.11
CA SER A 179 1.89 -30.97 16.12
C SER A 179 0.78 -30.23 16.88
N ASN A 180 1.02 -28.97 17.23
CA ASN A 180 -0.06 -27.99 17.29
C ASN A 180 -0.49 -27.72 15.85
N GLU A 181 -1.00 -28.76 15.19
CA GLU A 181 -1.97 -28.62 14.13
C GLU A 181 -3.23 -28.09 14.80
N GLU A 182 -3.22 -26.80 15.18
CA GLU A 182 -4.48 -26.08 15.19
C GLU A 182 -5.03 -26.23 13.78
N SER A 183 -6.04 -27.10 13.67
CA SER A 183 -6.80 -27.35 12.46
C SER A 183 -6.94 -26.03 11.70
N THR A 184 -6.59 -26.01 10.42
CA THR A 184 -6.78 -24.81 9.58
C THR A 184 -8.20 -24.27 9.69
N GLY A 185 -9.19 -25.14 10.03
CA GLY A 185 -10.55 -24.76 10.36
C GLY A 185 -10.74 -24.00 11.69
N SER A 186 -9.91 -24.22 12.72
CA SER A 186 -9.87 -23.42 13.96
C SER A 186 -9.33 -22.01 13.71
N ILE A 187 -8.26 -21.89 12.92
CA ILE A 187 -7.64 -20.61 12.55
C ILE A 187 -8.57 -19.79 11.66
N LEU A 188 -9.25 -20.42 10.69
CA LEU A 188 -10.29 -19.77 9.88
C LEU A 188 -11.50 -19.32 10.72
N ARG A 189 -11.80 -20.03 11.82
CA ARG A 189 -12.90 -19.71 12.73
C ARG A 189 -12.55 -18.61 13.75
N SER A 190 -11.26 -18.33 13.97
CA SER A 190 -10.78 -17.19 14.77
C SER A 190 -10.51 -15.93 13.93
N LEU A 191 -10.74 -15.97 12.61
CA LEU A 191 -10.67 -14.77 11.76
C LEU A 191 -11.78 -13.80 12.13
N ASN A 192 -11.38 -12.68 12.71
CA ASN A 192 -12.28 -11.60 13.05
C ASN A 192 -11.85 -10.38 12.23
N PRO A 193 -12.35 -10.20 11.00
CA PRO A 193 -12.06 -8.99 10.21
C PRO A 193 -12.51 -7.70 10.91
N LEU A 194 -13.40 -7.83 11.90
CA LEU A 194 -13.80 -6.75 12.80
C LEU A 194 -12.70 -6.31 13.76
N ASP A 195 -11.71 -7.15 14.07
CA ASP A 195 -10.61 -6.78 14.98
C ASP A 195 -9.67 -5.75 14.33
N SER A 196 -9.44 -5.83 13.01
CA SER A 196 -8.77 -4.74 12.29
C SER A 196 -9.57 -3.43 12.33
N LEU A 197 -10.91 -3.51 12.33
CA LEU A 197 -11.77 -2.33 12.49
C LEU A 197 -11.76 -1.79 13.92
N LYS A 198 -11.55 -2.63 14.95
CA LYS A 198 -11.39 -2.17 16.34
C LYS A 198 -10.17 -1.27 16.51
N LEU A 199 -9.09 -1.50 15.74
CA LEU A 199 -7.91 -0.64 15.74
C LEU A 199 -8.24 0.80 15.29
N LEU A 200 -9.25 1.01 14.44
CA LEU A 200 -9.73 2.35 14.07
C LEU A 200 -10.44 3.07 15.23
N TRP A 201 -10.69 2.47 16.39
CA TRP A 201 -11.25 3.21 17.52
C TRP A 201 -10.19 3.95 18.33
N ALA A 202 -8.90 3.68 18.08
CA ALA A 202 -7.80 4.46 18.61
C ALA A 202 -7.75 5.83 17.94
N LYS A 203 -7.76 6.91 18.75
CA LYS A 203 -7.80 8.31 18.26
C LYS A 203 -6.67 8.61 17.27
N ASP A 204 -5.45 8.18 17.61
CA ASP A 204 -4.22 8.37 16.81
C ASP A 204 -4.36 7.69 15.45
N THR A 205 -4.90 6.46 15.48
CA THR A 205 -5.07 5.63 14.29
C THR A 205 -6.08 6.23 13.33
N VAL A 206 -7.19 6.79 13.84
CA VAL A 206 -8.18 7.50 13.00
C VAL A 206 -7.54 8.71 12.33
N LEU A 207 -6.82 9.54 13.08
CA LEU A 207 -6.26 10.78 12.54
C LEU A 207 -5.22 10.50 11.45
N ILE A 208 -4.29 9.58 11.70
CA ILE A 208 -3.27 9.18 10.72
C ILE A 208 -3.92 8.57 9.48
N THR A 209 -4.89 7.68 9.67
CA THR A 209 -5.62 7.03 8.58
C THR A 209 -6.45 8.03 7.77
N LEU A 210 -7.02 9.06 8.41
CA LEU A 210 -7.79 10.11 7.75
C LEU A 210 -6.88 11.02 6.92
N ILE A 211 -5.71 11.40 7.43
CA ILE A 211 -4.70 12.15 6.66
C ILE A 211 -4.28 11.34 5.43
N PHE A 212 -3.94 10.06 5.61
CA PHE A 212 -3.59 9.16 4.52
C PHE A 212 -4.74 9.06 3.49
N GLY A 213 -5.95 8.83 3.98
CA GLY A 213 -7.15 8.62 3.18
C GLY A 213 -7.54 9.84 2.34
N ILE A 214 -7.49 11.05 2.89
CA ILE A 214 -7.82 12.29 2.17
C ILE A 214 -6.78 12.59 1.09
N PHE A 215 -5.49 12.44 1.37
CA PHE A 215 -4.46 12.65 0.34
C PHE A 215 -4.55 11.60 -0.78
N TYR A 216 -4.88 10.36 -0.43
CA TYR A 216 -5.15 9.34 -1.43
C TYR A 216 -6.44 9.60 -2.21
N MET A 217 -7.49 10.10 -1.57
CA MET A 217 -8.72 10.55 -2.22
C MET A 217 -8.42 11.63 -3.27
N ASN A 218 -7.61 12.63 -2.92
CA ASN A 218 -7.18 13.71 -3.81
C ASN A 218 -6.38 13.18 -5.00
N LEU A 219 -5.39 12.31 -4.75
CA LEU A 219 -4.61 11.67 -5.80
C LEU A 219 -5.48 10.81 -6.73
N SER A 220 -6.43 10.06 -6.15
CA SER A 220 -7.34 9.18 -6.92
C SER A 220 -8.28 9.98 -7.80
N ALA A 221 -8.86 11.06 -7.27
CA ALA A 221 -9.73 11.97 -8.03
C ALA A 221 -8.97 12.61 -9.19
N LEU A 222 -7.75 13.09 -8.92
CA LEU A 222 -6.86 13.67 -9.92
C LEU A 222 -6.52 12.67 -11.03
N GLN A 223 -6.12 11.44 -10.67
CA GLN A 223 -5.78 10.40 -11.64
C GLN A 223 -6.96 10.00 -12.51
N ALA A 224 -8.17 9.91 -11.94
CA ALA A 224 -9.38 9.51 -12.65
C ALA A 224 -9.83 10.57 -13.67
N SER A 225 -9.74 11.87 -13.33
CA SER A 225 -10.16 12.93 -14.23
C SER A 225 -9.08 13.35 -15.24
N THR A 226 -7.80 13.08 -14.97
CA THR A 226 -6.68 13.58 -15.80
C THR A 226 -6.81 13.18 -17.26
N SER A 227 -7.05 11.89 -17.57
CA SER A 227 -7.24 11.45 -18.96
C SER A 227 -8.38 12.20 -19.64
N THR A 228 -9.55 12.25 -19.01
CA THR A 228 -10.74 12.88 -19.58
C THR A 228 -10.51 14.37 -19.85
N LEU A 229 -9.92 15.09 -18.89
CA LEU A 229 -9.70 16.53 -18.99
C LEU A 229 -8.62 16.88 -20.02
N PHE A 230 -7.53 16.12 -20.11
CA PHE A 230 -6.49 16.40 -21.10
C PHE A 230 -6.93 16.07 -22.53
N ILE A 231 -7.78 15.05 -22.71
CA ILE A 231 -8.42 14.77 -24.00
C ILE A 231 -9.37 15.93 -24.36
N SER A 232 -10.23 16.36 -23.44
CA SER A 232 -11.26 17.37 -23.73
C SER A 232 -10.70 18.79 -23.91
N VAL A 233 -9.69 19.18 -23.13
CA VAL A 233 -9.13 20.55 -23.15
C VAL A 233 -8.00 20.70 -24.16
N TYR A 234 -7.10 19.71 -24.27
CA TYR A 234 -5.88 19.82 -25.08
C TYR A 234 -5.85 18.88 -26.30
N GLY A 235 -6.87 18.02 -26.49
CA GLY A 235 -6.93 17.12 -27.65
C GLY A 235 -5.85 16.02 -27.66
N VAL A 236 -5.30 15.68 -26.49
CA VAL A 236 -4.21 14.71 -26.37
C VAL A 236 -4.69 13.30 -26.73
N SER A 237 -3.93 12.56 -27.55
CA SER A 237 -4.31 11.20 -27.99
C SER A 237 -3.14 10.22 -28.06
N GLY A 238 -3.48 8.92 -28.12
CA GLY A 238 -2.51 7.83 -28.26
C GLY A 238 -1.47 7.79 -27.14
N LEU A 239 -0.18 7.77 -27.51
CA LEU A 239 0.93 7.66 -26.56
C LEU A 239 1.06 8.90 -25.65
N GLN A 240 0.66 10.08 -26.13
CA GLN A 240 0.71 11.30 -25.34
C GLN A 240 -0.21 11.22 -24.10
N LEU A 241 -1.30 10.45 -24.17
CA LEU A 241 -2.19 10.19 -23.02
C LEU A 241 -1.50 9.40 -21.90
N GLY A 242 -0.50 8.59 -22.22
CA GLY A 242 0.33 7.93 -21.22
C GLY A 242 1.34 8.89 -20.58
N LEU A 243 1.89 9.82 -21.38
CA LEU A 243 2.95 10.73 -20.95
C LEU A 243 2.49 11.77 -19.92
N ILE A 244 1.20 12.15 -19.90
CA ILE A 244 0.68 13.14 -18.94
C ILE A 244 0.71 12.66 -17.47
N TYR A 245 0.84 11.35 -17.24
CA TYR A 245 0.97 10.75 -15.90
C TYR A 245 2.41 10.72 -15.39
N LEU A 246 3.38 10.87 -16.30
CA LEU A 246 4.81 10.77 -16.03
C LEU A 246 5.27 11.81 -14.97
N PRO A 247 4.85 13.09 -15.01
CA PRO A 247 5.23 14.06 -13.99
C PRO A 247 4.79 13.66 -12.57
N SER A 248 3.55 13.19 -12.40
CA SER A 248 3.06 12.70 -11.10
C SER A 248 3.87 11.50 -10.61
N GLY A 249 4.23 10.60 -11.52
CA GLY A 249 5.05 9.43 -11.23
C GLY A 249 6.47 9.80 -10.79
N ILE A 250 7.18 10.64 -11.54
CA ILE A 250 8.53 11.13 -11.17
C ILE A 250 8.47 11.88 -9.84
N GLY A 251 7.49 12.77 -9.66
CA GLY A 251 7.30 13.49 -8.40
C GLY A 251 7.17 12.52 -7.23
N SER A 252 6.34 11.49 -7.38
CA SER A 252 6.14 10.47 -6.34
C SER A 252 7.41 9.66 -6.06
N CYS A 253 8.20 9.33 -7.08
CA CYS A 253 9.48 8.63 -6.92
C CYS A 253 10.51 9.49 -6.19
N LEU A 254 10.66 10.75 -6.57
CA LEU A 254 11.57 11.69 -5.90
C LEU A 254 11.13 11.97 -4.46
N GLY A 255 9.82 12.04 -4.21
CA GLY A 255 9.25 12.17 -2.88
C GLY A 255 9.57 10.96 -2.00
N ALA A 256 9.33 9.74 -2.50
CA ALA A 256 9.67 8.50 -1.79
C ALA A 256 11.17 8.36 -1.52
N TYR A 257 12.02 8.70 -2.49
CA TYR A 257 13.48 8.70 -2.32
C TYR A 257 13.95 9.75 -1.30
N GLY A 258 13.38 10.96 -1.35
CA GLY A 258 13.66 12.01 -0.37
C GLY A 258 13.24 11.63 1.05
N ALA A 259 12.11 10.93 1.17
CA ALA A 259 11.65 10.36 2.42
C ALA A 259 12.63 9.29 2.95
N ALA A 260 13.14 8.41 2.08
CA ALA A 260 14.13 7.39 2.43
C ALA A 260 15.35 7.96 3.17
N ARG A 261 15.91 9.05 2.62
CA ARG A 261 17.19 9.62 3.08
C ARG A 261 17.07 10.50 4.32
N LYS A 262 15.87 11.04 4.60
CA LYS A 262 15.63 11.99 5.69
C LYS A 262 14.94 11.37 6.91
N HIS A 263 14.43 10.13 6.80
CA HIS A 263 13.67 9.48 7.86
C HIS A 263 14.44 8.44 8.66
N ASP A 264 15.77 8.33 8.48
CA ASP A 264 16.62 7.62 9.43
C ASP A 264 16.68 8.42 10.73
N ILE A 265 15.94 7.96 11.72
CA ILE A 265 15.98 8.51 13.08
C ILE A 265 17.17 7.84 13.76
N HIS A 266 18.14 8.62 14.24
CA HIS A 266 19.20 8.13 15.12
C HIS A 266 18.53 7.72 16.45
N ILE A 267 18.21 6.44 16.58
CA ILE A 267 17.80 5.81 17.84
C ILE A 267 19.04 5.11 18.36
N ASP A 268 19.58 5.58 19.48
CA ASP A 268 20.81 5.00 20.04
C ASP A 268 20.45 3.76 20.86
N VAL A 269 20.37 2.61 20.16
CA VAL A 269 20.04 1.30 20.74
C VAL A 269 21.04 0.89 21.83
N ARG A 270 22.26 1.45 21.84
CA ARG A 270 23.28 1.19 22.87
C ARG A 270 23.10 2.04 24.14
N ALA A 271 22.35 3.13 24.06
CA ALA A 271 22.06 4.00 25.21
C ALA A 271 20.82 3.56 26.01
N GLY A 272 20.07 2.56 25.53
CA GLY A 272 18.87 2.07 26.21
C GLY A 272 17.65 2.98 26.02
N ASP A 273 17.56 3.68 24.88
CA ASP A 273 16.39 4.49 24.54
C ASP A 273 15.14 3.60 24.46
N ASP A 274 14.27 3.77 25.46
CA ASP A 274 12.98 3.11 25.52
C ASP A 274 12.08 3.71 24.42
N LEU A 275 11.72 2.92 23.41
CA LEU A 275 10.81 3.31 22.30
C LEU A 275 9.50 3.93 22.81
N ASP A 276 9.15 3.63 24.06
CA ASP A 276 7.97 4.07 24.78
C ASP A 276 8.00 5.55 25.19
N SER A 277 9.19 6.12 25.37
CA SER A 277 9.38 7.52 25.77
C SER A 277 9.73 8.46 24.62
N PHE A 278 10.11 7.90 23.46
CA PHE A 278 10.55 8.68 22.31
C PHE A 278 9.37 9.36 21.58
N PRO A 279 9.44 10.67 21.28
CA PRO A 279 8.40 11.38 20.55
C PRO A 279 8.43 11.07 19.04
N ILE A 280 8.06 9.84 18.66
CA ILE A 280 8.04 9.36 17.26
C ILE A 280 7.15 10.26 16.40
N GLU A 281 6.01 10.70 16.95
CA GLU A 281 5.03 11.59 16.31
C GLU A 281 5.65 12.95 15.99
N LYS A 282 6.33 13.57 16.97
CA LYS A 282 6.95 14.89 16.78
C LYS A 282 8.15 14.82 15.83
N ALA A 283 8.92 13.74 15.87
CA ALA A 283 10.05 13.52 14.98
C ALA A 283 9.61 13.34 13.52
N ARG A 284 8.52 12.60 13.27
CA ARG A 284 8.02 12.33 11.91
C ARG A 284 7.14 13.45 11.35
N PHE A 285 6.30 14.12 12.16
CA PHE A 285 5.37 15.15 11.67
C PHE A 285 5.97 16.55 11.46
N ARG A 286 7.24 16.80 11.84
CA ARG A 286 7.86 18.14 11.77
C ARG A 286 7.78 18.80 10.38
N SER A 287 7.86 18.01 9.29
CA SER A 287 7.80 18.51 7.91
C SER A 287 6.40 18.41 7.27
N THR A 288 5.43 17.80 7.94
CA THR A 288 4.15 17.39 7.32
C THR A 288 3.26 18.56 6.97
N TRP A 289 3.22 19.60 7.80
CA TRP A 289 2.43 20.83 7.59
C TRP A 289 2.74 21.52 6.26
N TYR A 290 4.03 21.69 5.97
CA TYR A 290 4.49 22.32 4.72
C TYR A 290 4.11 21.46 3.51
N LEU A 291 4.21 20.14 3.62
CA LEU A 291 3.86 19.21 2.54
C LEU A 291 2.36 19.16 2.29
N ILE A 292 1.54 19.22 3.35
CA ILE A 292 0.08 19.32 3.24
C ILE A 292 -0.29 20.62 2.50
N GLY A 293 0.33 21.74 2.89
CA GLY A 293 0.14 23.03 2.22
C GLY A 293 0.50 22.99 0.74
N VAL A 294 1.71 22.51 0.41
CA VAL A 294 2.18 22.39 -0.98
C VAL A 294 1.27 21.50 -1.81
N GLY A 295 0.91 20.30 -1.31
CA GLY A 295 0.04 19.38 -2.03
C GLY A 295 -1.35 19.96 -2.27
N THR A 296 -1.90 20.66 -1.27
CA THR A 296 -3.22 21.26 -1.36
C THR A 296 -3.26 22.45 -2.30
N ILE A 297 -2.33 23.40 -2.17
CA ILE A 297 -2.23 24.57 -3.05
C ILE A 297 -2.01 24.12 -4.49
N SER A 298 -1.18 23.08 -4.70
CA SER A 298 -0.93 22.53 -6.03
C SER A 298 -2.19 21.90 -6.64
N LEU A 299 -3.02 21.22 -5.84
CA LEU A 299 -4.29 20.63 -6.28
C LEU A 299 -5.31 21.69 -6.67
N ILE A 300 -5.46 22.74 -5.87
CA ILE A 300 -6.34 23.88 -6.17
C ILE A 300 -5.84 24.57 -7.44
N GLY A 301 -4.54 24.84 -7.52
CA GLY A 301 -3.90 25.40 -8.70
C GLY A 301 -4.16 24.57 -9.96
N TYR A 302 -4.13 23.24 -9.86
CA TYR A 302 -4.39 22.35 -10.98
C TYR A 302 -5.82 22.55 -11.49
N GLY A 303 -6.82 22.56 -10.61
CA GLY A 303 -8.21 22.77 -10.97
C GLY A 303 -8.45 24.07 -11.75
N TRP A 304 -7.89 25.17 -11.26
CA TRP A 304 -8.02 26.47 -11.90
C TRP A 304 -7.19 26.58 -13.19
N SER A 305 -6.02 25.95 -13.26
CA SER A 305 -5.22 25.91 -14.49
C SER A 305 -5.96 25.22 -15.65
N MET A 306 -6.70 24.16 -15.33
CA MET A 306 -7.54 23.45 -16.31
C MET A 306 -8.80 24.25 -16.66
N HIS A 307 -9.41 24.95 -15.70
CA HIS A 307 -10.57 25.81 -15.95
C HIS A 307 -10.25 26.96 -16.91
N PHE A 308 -9.11 27.63 -16.72
CA PHE A 308 -8.67 28.72 -17.60
C PHE A 308 -7.94 28.24 -18.87
N GLN A 309 -7.86 26.93 -19.09
CA GLN A 309 -7.21 26.32 -20.27
C GLN A 309 -5.79 26.87 -20.50
N VAL A 310 -5.04 27.05 -19.42
CA VAL A 310 -3.66 27.57 -19.47
C VAL A 310 -2.76 26.59 -20.24
N HIS A 311 -1.58 27.02 -20.69
CA HIS A 311 -0.62 26.14 -21.35
C HIS A 311 -0.39 24.83 -20.58
N MET A 312 -0.40 23.70 -21.29
CA MET A 312 -0.36 22.33 -20.76
C MET A 312 0.78 22.06 -19.76
N ALA A 313 1.89 22.80 -19.85
CA ALA A 313 3.00 22.69 -18.90
C ALA A 313 2.59 23.00 -17.44
N VAL A 314 1.68 23.94 -17.21
CA VAL A 314 1.27 24.36 -15.86
C VAL A 314 0.59 23.22 -15.09
N PRO A 315 -0.49 22.59 -15.61
CA PRO A 315 -1.11 21.46 -14.91
C PRO A 315 -0.14 20.28 -14.73
N LEU A 316 0.81 20.06 -15.65
CA LEU A 316 1.81 18.99 -15.53
C LEU A 316 2.83 19.24 -14.40
N VAL A 317 3.30 20.49 -14.22
CA VAL A 317 4.17 20.86 -13.09
C VAL A 317 3.42 20.71 -11.76
N LEU A 318 2.15 21.11 -11.73
CA LEU A 318 1.32 20.93 -10.54
C LEU A 318 1.07 19.44 -10.25
N HIS A 319 0.90 18.62 -11.29
CA HIS A 319 0.79 17.17 -11.17
C HIS A 319 2.03 16.55 -10.51
N PHE A 320 3.22 17.03 -10.87
CA PHE A 320 4.48 16.64 -10.24
C PHE A 320 4.53 17.00 -8.75
N LEU A 321 4.16 18.24 -8.38
CA LEU A 321 4.17 18.70 -6.99
C LEU A 321 3.15 17.93 -6.12
N ILE A 322 1.98 17.60 -6.67
CA ILE A 322 0.98 16.78 -5.99
C ILE A 322 1.52 15.37 -5.74
N GLY A 323 2.13 14.74 -6.76
CA GLY A 323 2.77 13.43 -6.60
C GLY A 323 3.89 13.43 -5.55
N PHE A 324 4.76 14.45 -5.59
CA PHE A 324 5.88 14.60 -4.66
C PHE A 324 5.43 14.74 -3.20
N SER A 325 4.51 15.67 -2.93
CA SER A 325 3.98 15.89 -1.58
C SER A 325 3.22 14.67 -1.05
N THR A 326 2.37 14.07 -1.89
CA THR A 326 1.55 12.92 -1.50
C THR A 326 2.39 11.69 -1.19
N ALA A 327 3.45 11.42 -1.95
CA ALA A 327 4.35 10.29 -1.70
C ALA A 327 5.06 10.38 -0.35
N ILE A 328 5.52 11.57 0.05
CA ILE A 328 6.15 11.78 1.36
C ILE A 328 5.11 11.59 2.48
N ILE A 329 3.90 12.14 2.32
CA ILE A 329 2.80 11.99 3.29
C ILE A 329 2.43 10.52 3.48
N PHE A 330 2.36 9.72 2.41
CA PHE A 330 2.08 8.28 2.51
C PHE A 330 3.19 7.52 3.22
N ASN A 331 4.44 7.85 2.93
CA ASN A 331 5.56 7.21 3.61
C ASN A 331 5.55 7.50 5.11
N MET A 332 5.39 8.77 5.50
CA MET A 332 5.32 9.20 6.90
C MET A 332 4.15 8.55 7.65
N SER A 333 2.94 8.66 7.08
CA SER A 333 1.71 8.17 7.71
C SER A 333 1.68 6.64 7.80
N GLY A 334 2.11 5.95 6.75
CA GLY A 334 2.19 4.48 6.74
C GLY A 334 3.24 3.93 7.71
N THR A 335 4.41 4.58 7.82
CA THR A 335 5.44 4.16 8.78
C THR A 335 4.99 4.40 10.20
N LEU A 336 4.42 5.58 10.50
CA LEU A 336 3.93 5.90 11.84
C LEU A 336 2.83 4.94 12.29
N LEU A 337 1.92 4.56 11.39
CA LEU A 337 0.86 3.62 11.71
C LEU A 337 1.40 2.24 12.13
N VAL A 338 2.46 1.77 11.49
CA VAL A 338 3.16 0.53 11.86
C VAL A 338 3.93 0.68 13.17
N ASP A 339 4.53 1.85 13.42
CA ASP A 339 5.27 2.13 14.65
C ASP A 339 4.34 2.20 15.87
N ILE A 340 3.09 2.68 15.71
CA ILE A 340 2.09 2.71 16.78
C ILE A 340 1.55 1.32 17.10
N HIS A 341 1.45 0.42 16.11
CA HIS A 341 0.89 -0.93 16.25
C HIS A 341 1.91 -2.04 15.97
N PRO A 342 2.99 -2.17 16.77
CA PRO A 342 4.08 -3.10 16.48
C PRO A 342 3.68 -4.58 16.58
N LYS A 343 2.65 -4.91 17.37
CA LYS A 343 2.16 -6.30 17.54
C LYS A 343 1.30 -6.78 16.37
N SER A 344 0.61 -5.88 15.69
CA SER A 344 -0.33 -6.20 14.60
C SER A 344 -0.22 -5.20 13.43
N PRO A 345 0.96 -5.06 12.81
CA PRO A 345 1.22 -4.01 11.82
C PRO A 345 0.43 -4.22 10.52
N SER A 346 0.23 -5.47 10.08
CA SER A 346 -0.54 -5.81 8.89
C SER A 346 -2.01 -5.45 9.06
N SER A 347 -2.56 -5.78 10.24
CA SER A 347 -3.94 -5.48 10.62
C SER A 347 -4.20 -3.97 10.73
N ALA A 348 -3.27 -3.20 11.29
CA ALA A 348 -3.36 -1.73 11.31
C ALA A 348 -3.36 -1.14 9.89
N GLN A 349 -2.46 -1.62 9.02
CA GLN A 349 -2.40 -1.15 7.64
C GLN A 349 -3.60 -1.61 6.79
N ALA A 350 -4.18 -2.76 7.11
CA ALA A 350 -5.44 -3.21 6.54
C ALA A 350 -6.60 -2.29 6.91
N ALA A 351 -6.67 -1.85 8.18
CA ALA A 351 -7.65 -0.88 8.64
C ALA A 351 -7.52 0.48 7.91
N ASN A 352 -6.29 0.95 7.71
CA ASN A 352 -6.02 2.14 6.89
C ASN A 352 -6.48 1.96 5.43
N SER A 353 -6.28 0.76 4.88
CA SER A 353 -6.71 0.45 3.51
C SER A 353 -8.22 0.55 3.32
N ILE A 354 -9.02 0.21 4.34
CA ILE A 354 -10.48 0.36 4.34
C ILE A 354 -10.85 1.83 4.15
N VAL A 355 -10.46 2.69 5.08
CA VAL A 355 -10.82 4.12 5.08
C VAL A 355 -10.35 4.78 3.79
N ARG A 356 -9.09 4.54 3.42
CA ARG A 356 -8.50 5.04 2.18
C ARG A 356 -9.29 4.63 0.94
N ALA A 357 -9.66 3.35 0.83
CA ALA A 357 -10.35 2.83 -0.36
C ALA A 357 -11.80 3.31 -0.45
N PHE A 358 -12.49 3.50 0.68
CA PHE A 358 -13.83 4.09 0.69
C PHE A 358 -13.79 5.56 0.27
N LEU A 359 -12.85 6.36 0.79
CA LEU A 359 -12.69 7.75 0.40
C LEU A 359 -12.33 7.88 -1.09
N ALA A 360 -11.36 7.11 -1.58
CA ALA A 360 -11.00 7.11 -2.99
C ALA A 360 -12.11 6.57 -3.91
N GLY A 361 -12.84 5.55 -3.47
CA GLY A 361 -14.01 5.04 -4.20
C GLY A 361 -15.11 6.09 -4.31
N GLY A 362 -15.38 6.81 -3.22
CA GLY A 362 -16.32 7.92 -3.20
C GLY A 362 -15.88 9.05 -4.12
N SER A 363 -14.62 9.50 -4.03
CA SER A 363 -14.15 10.62 -4.86
C SER A 363 -14.09 10.26 -6.34
N THR A 364 -13.64 9.06 -6.71
CA THR A 364 -13.60 8.63 -8.12
C THR A 364 -15.00 8.48 -8.73
N ALA A 365 -16.01 8.11 -7.94
CA ALA A 365 -17.40 8.09 -8.41
C ALA A 365 -18.00 9.49 -8.54
N LEU A 366 -17.69 10.40 -7.61
CA LEU A 366 -18.27 11.74 -7.55
C LEU A 366 -17.54 12.79 -8.39
N VAL A 367 -16.26 12.59 -8.74
CA VAL A 367 -15.44 13.61 -9.39
C VAL A 367 -16.03 14.07 -10.72
N GLN A 368 -16.53 13.15 -11.57
CA GLN A 368 -17.12 13.53 -12.85
C GLN A 368 -18.43 14.29 -12.64
N ILE A 369 -19.27 13.83 -11.69
CA ILE A 369 -20.54 14.50 -11.33
C ILE A 369 -20.26 15.93 -10.86
N PHE A 370 -19.23 16.13 -10.05
CA PHE A 370 -18.84 17.46 -9.58
C PHE A 370 -18.28 18.32 -10.71
N ILE A 371 -17.43 17.76 -11.57
CA ILE A 371 -16.92 18.49 -12.74
C ILE A 371 -18.07 18.96 -13.62
N ASP A 372 -19.05 18.11 -13.88
CA ASP A 372 -20.20 18.42 -14.74
C ASP A 372 -21.14 19.46 -14.09
N ALA A 373 -21.27 19.45 -12.75
CA ALA A 373 -22.18 20.34 -12.02
C ALA A 373 -21.61 21.72 -11.67
N MET A 374 -20.34 21.79 -11.25
CA MET A 374 -19.71 23.04 -10.74
C MET A 374 -18.42 23.43 -11.48
N GLY A 375 -17.99 22.64 -12.46
CA GLY A 375 -16.76 22.86 -13.20
C GLY A 375 -15.51 22.33 -12.49
N VAL A 376 -14.42 22.29 -13.25
CA VAL A 376 -13.14 21.69 -12.83
C VAL A 376 -12.49 22.47 -11.68
N GLY A 377 -12.52 23.80 -11.73
CA GLY A 377 -11.90 24.66 -10.72
C GLY A 377 -12.47 24.45 -9.32
N TRP A 378 -13.80 24.53 -9.18
CA TRP A 378 -14.47 24.36 -7.89
C TRP A 378 -14.37 22.94 -7.36
N THR A 379 -14.46 21.93 -8.22
CA THR A 379 -14.31 20.51 -7.82
C THR A 379 -12.98 20.27 -7.09
N PHE A 380 -11.87 20.69 -7.69
CA PHE A 380 -10.56 20.53 -7.07
C PHE A 380 -10.31 21.50 -5.92
N THR A 381 -11.03 22.63 -5.87
CA THR A 381 -11.01 23.52 -4.69
C THR A 381 -11.63 22.84 -3.47
N ILE A 382 -12.75 22.12 -3.64
CA ILE A 382 -13.40 21.36 -2.55
C ILE A 382 -12.49 20.23 -2.05
N PHE A 383 -11.90 19.46 -2.95
CA PHE A 383 -10.92 18.42 -2.58
C PHE A 383 -9.66 19.00 -1.93
N GLY A 384 -9.22 20.19 -2.37
CA GLY A 384 -8.18 20.96 -1.71
C GLY A 384 -8.56 21.36 -0.29
N MET A 385 -9.75 21.92 -0.07
CA MET A 385 -10.21 22.29 1.28
C MET A 385 -10.26 21.09 2.24
N ALA A 386 -10.65 19.91 1.76
CA ALA A 386 -10.55 18.68 2.56
C ALA A 386 -9.10 18.37 2.96
N GLY A 387 -8.14 18.58 2.04
CA GLY A 387 -6.70 18.48 2.31
C GLY A 387 -6.19 19.51 3.33
N LEU A 388 -6.69 20.75 3.32
CA LEU A 388 -6.37 21.76 4.34
C LEU A 388 -6.86 21.32 5.73
N GLY A 389 -8.00 20.64 5.81
CA GLY A 389 -8.50 20.05 7.07
C GLY A 389 -7.50 19.09 7.71
N CYS A 390 -6.65 18.42 6.92
CA CYS A 390 -5.59 17.55 7.44
C CYS A 390 -4.52 18.30 8.22
N VAL A 391 -4.37 19.63 8.07
CA VAL A 391 -3.44 20.43 8.90
C VAL A 391 -3.87 20.36 10.36
N LEU A 392 -5.17 20.46 10.64
CA LEU A 392 -5.70 20.35 12.00
C LEU A 392 -5.51 18.93 12.55
N ALA A 393 -5.75 17.91 11.73
CA ALA A 393 -5.54 16.51 12.13
C ALA A 393 -4.06 16.25 12.47
N ALA A 394 -3.14 16.75 11.63
CA ALA A 394 -1.70 16.66 11.88
C ALA A 394 -1.29 17.43 13.14
N TRP A 395 -1.94 18.56 13.42
CA TRP A 395 -1.70 19.35 14.62
C TRP A 395 -2.09 18.61 15.91
N LEU A 396 -3.27 17.99 15.89
CA LEU A 396 -3.76 17.21 17.01
C LEU A 396 -2.86 15.99 17.28
N GLU A 397 -2.42 15.30 16.23
CA GLU A 397 -1.50 14.18 16.36
C GLU A 397 -0.14 14.62 16.91
N TRP A 398 0.39 15.75 16.44
CA TRP A 398 1.67 16.29 16.91
C TRP A 398 1.64 16.72 18.39
N SER A 399 0.51 17.27 18.84
CA SER A 399 0.35 17.80 20.20
C SER A 399 -0.08 16.74 21.22
N CYS A 400 -1.01 15.86 20.86
CA CYS A 400 -1.66 14.92 21.79
C CYS A 400 -1.31 13.44 21.53
N GLY A 401 -0.68 13.09 20.41
CA GLY A 401 -0.43 11.69 20.03
C GLY A 401 0.33 10.90 21.09
N GLN A 402 1.36 11.49 21.69
CA GLN A 402 2.14 10.83 22.74
C GLN A 402 1.29 10.47 23.97
N ASP A 403 0.41 11.39 24.40
CA ASP A 403 -0.46 11.20 25.56
C ASP A 403 -1.51 10.12 25.28
N TRP A 404 -2.02 10.06 24.05
CA TRP A 404 -2.98 9.07 23.62
C TRP A 404 -2.37 7.67 23.54
N ARG A 405 -1.15 7.53 22.99
CA ARG A 405 -0.39 6.27 23.00
C ARG A 405 -0.13 5.78 24.42
N ALA A 406 0.32 6.66 25.30
CA ALA A 406 0.55 6.31 26.72
C ALA A 406 -0.72 5.77 27.39
N ARG A 407 -1.89 6.39 27.11
CA ARG A 407 -3.19 5.94 27.64
C ARG A 407 -3.64 4.61 27.04
N MET A 408 -3.41 4.37 25.75
CA MET A 408 -3.78 3.10 25.11
C MET A 408 -3.07 1.91 25.75
N ARG A 409 -1.79 2.09 26.07
CA ARG A 409 -0.99 1.07 26.76
C ARG A 409 -1.40 0.88 28.20
N ALA A 410 -1.66 1.97 28.93
CA ALA A 410 -2.16 1.91 30.31
C ALA A 410 -3.51 1.17 30.42
N ASN A 411 -4.39 1.30 29.41
CA ASN A 411 -5.69 0.65 29.37
C ASN A 411 -5.66 -0.82 28.91
N GLY A 412 -4.49 -1.38 28.58
CA GLY A 412 -4.35 -2.79 28.20
C GLY A 412 -5.03 -3.18 26.89
N VAL A 413 -5.33 -2.22 26.01
CA VAL A 413 -5.94 -2.47 24.68
C VAL A 413 -4.96 -3.20 23.74
N GLU A 414 -3.66 -3.19 24.05
CA GLU A 414 -2.62 -3.97 23.38
C GLU A 414 -2.38 -5.37 23.99
N ARG A 415 -3.24 -5.90 24.88
CA ARG A 415 -3.07 -7.26 25.43
C ARG A 415 -3.40 -8.36 24.43
#